data_AF-A0A7K1S5T7-F1
#
_entry.id   AF-A0A7K1S5T7-F1
#
_cell.length_a   1.000
_cell.length_b   1.000
_cell.length_c   1.000
_cell.angle_alpha   90.00
_cell.angle_beta   90.00
_cell.angle_gamma   90.00
#
_symmetry.space_group_name_H-M   'P 1'
#
loop_
_entity.id
_entity.type
_entity.pdbx_description
1 polymer ?
#
loop_
_entity_poly.entity_id
_entity_poly.type
_entity_poly.pdbx_seq_one_letter_code
_entity_poly.pdbx_strand_id
1 'polypeptide(L)'
;MFDTPHLNFHFAVRQLCGLPDAADAIDITTAFVNVRREMHYLLDSVEEDDVIPYQPAGRLIEQICQTELVAYLRGDRSALSLSRLRDKVQEAERLLP
;
A
#
# COMPACT_ATOMS: atom_id res chain seq x y z
N MET A 1 5.56 1.15 -21.23
CA MET A 1 5.95 2.16 -20.23
C MET A 1 4.68 2.93 -19.92
N PHE A 2 4.05 2.67 -18.77
CA PHE A 2 2.83 3.37 -18.35
C PHE A 2 3.28 4.49 -17.40
N ASP A 3 3.63 5.64 -17.99
CA ASP A 3 4.40 6.73 -17.37
C ASP A 3 3.57 7.67 -16.47
N THR A 4 2.64 7.13 -15.69
CA THR A 4 1.94 7.94 -14.68
C THR A 4 2.02 7.22 -13.33
N PRO A 5 2.75 7.77 -12.35
CA PRO A 5 2.91 7.19 -11.01
C PRO A 5 1.58 6.80 -10.34
N HIS A 6 0.49 7.51 -10.64
CA HIS A 6 -0.87 7.13 -10.25
C HIS A 6 -1.27 5.74 -10.75
N LEU A 7 -1.12 5.48 -12.05
CA LEU A 7 -1.47 4.18 -12.63
C LEU A 7 -0.63 3.05 -12.03
N ASN A 8 0.65 3.31 -11.72
CA ASN A 8 1.52 2.33 -11.08
C ASN A 8 1.04 2.01 -9.66
N PHE A 9 0.67 3.04 -8.89
CA PHE A 9 0.10 2.86 -7.56
C PHE A 9 -1.22 2.08 -7.61
N HIS A 10 -2.16 2.49 -8.47
CA HIS A 10 -3.43 1.77 -8.69
C HIS A 10 -3.21 0.30 -9.08
N PHE A 11 -2.24 0.03 -9.96
CA PHE A 11 -1.91 -1.33 -10.35
C PHE A 11 -1.35 -2.15 -9.19
N ALA A 12 -0.45 -1.58 -8.38
CA ALA A 12 0.09 -2.24 -7.20
C ALA A 12 -1.02 -2.57 -6.18
N VAL A 13 -1.96 -1.64 -5.94
CA VAL A 13 -3.13 -1.88 -5.07
C VAL A 13 -3.98 -3.02 -5.62
N ARG A 14 -4.30 -3.00 -6.93
CA ARG A 14 -5.06 -4.09 -7.57
C ARG A 14 -4.38 -5.45 -7.47
N GLN A 15 -3.05 -5.50 -7.64
CA GLN A 15 -2.28 -6.74 -7.49
C GLN A 15 -2.40 -7.31 -6.07
N LEU A 16 -2.23 -6.47 -5.06
CA LEU A 16 -2.40 -6.90 -3.66
C LEU A 16 -3.84 -7.36 -3.39
N CYS A 17 -4.84 -6.62 -3.87
CA CYS A 17 -6.24 -6.98 -3.72
C CYS A 17 -6.62 -8.26 -4.48
N GLY A 18 -5.90 -8.59 -5.54
CA GLY A 18 -6.08 -9.81 -6.34
C GLY A 18 -5.41 -11.06 -5.79
N LEU A 19 -4.61 -10.96 -4.72
CA LEU A 19 -4.02 -12.14 -4.08
C LEU A 19 -5.12 -13.11 -3.60
N PRO A 20 -4.93 -14.43 -3.69
CA PRO A 20 -5.89 -15.40 -3.14
C PRO A 20 -5.97 -15.28 -1.62
N ASP A 21 -7.10 -15.66 -1.02
CA ASP A 21 -7.27 -15.62 0.44
C ASP A 21 -6.30 -16.58 1.18
N ALA A 22 -5.78 -17.57 0.47
CA ALA A 22 -4.78 -18.51 0.95
C ALA A 22 -3.32 -18.07 0.66
N ALA A 23 -3.11 -16.82 0.20
CA ALA A 23 -1.77 -16.30 -0.06
C ALA A 23 -0.90 -16.37 1.20
N ASP A 24 0.37 -16.72 1.00
CA ASP A 24 1.29 -16.84 2.12
C ASP A 24 1.86 -15.48 2.56
N ALA A 25 2.57 -15.49 3.68
CA ALA A 25 3.18 -14.30 4.27
C ALA A 25 4.14 -13.58 3.32
N ILE A 26 4.86 -14.33 2.47
CA ILE A 26 5.87 -13.79 1.55
C ILE A 26 5.17 -13.06 0.41
N ASP A 27 4.13 -13.66 -0.17
CA ASP A 27 3.34 -13.06 -1.24
C ASP A 27 2.67 -11.77 -0.77
N ILE A 28 2.03 -11.81 0.40
CA ILE A 28 1.37 -10.65 1.01
C ILE A 28 2.38 -9.53 1.27
N THR A 29 3.52 -9.87 1.87
CA THR A 29 4.57 -8.89 2.19
C THR A 29 5.17 -8.29 0.91
N THR A 30 5.44 -9.11 -0.10
CA THR A 30 5.99 -8.66 -1.38
C THR A 30 5.02 -7.70 -2.09
N ALA A 31 3.74 -8.05 -2.15
CA ALA A 31 2.72 -7.20 -2.75
C ALA A 31 2.57 -5.87 -1.98
N PHE A 32 2.60 -5.91 -0.64
CA PHE A 32 2.51 -4.69 0.17
C PHE A 32 3.74 -3.79 0.03
N VAL A 33 4.94 -4.38 0.00
CA VAL A 33 6.18 -3.62 -0.27
C VAL A 33 6.11 -2.95 -1.64
N ASN A 34 5.52 -3.61 -2.64
CA ASN A 34 5.29 -3.01 -3.95
C ASN A 34 4.35 -1.80 -3.86
N VAL A 35 3.20 -1.92 -3.16
CA VAL A 35 2.27 -0.80 -2.91
C VAL A 35 2.99 0.38 -2.26
N ARG A 36 3.79 0.10 -1.22
CA ARG A 36 4.57 1.13 -0.51
C ARG A 36 5.58 1.82 -1.42
N ARG A 37 6.31 1.05 -2.23
CA ARG A 37 7.27 1.60 -3.19
C ARG A 37 6.60 2.52 -4.20
N GLU A 38 5.50 2.09 -4.81
CA GLU A 38 4.77 2.92 -5.78
C GLU A 38 4.16 4.17 -5.15
N MET A 39 3.73 4.10 -3.88
CA MET A 39 3.30 5.30 -3.13
C MET A 39 4.46 6.30 -2.97
N HIS A 40 5.65 5.84 -2.60
CA HIS A 40 6.81 6.72 -2.53
C HIS A 40 7.16 7.32 -3.88
N TYR A 41 7.16 6.52 -4.95
CA TYR A 41 7.38 7.05 -6.30
C TYR A 41 6.33 8.09 -6.71
N LEU A 42 5.07 7.90 -6.33
CA LEU A 42 4.02 8.88 -6.56
C LEU A 42 4.31 10.20 -5.82
N LEU A 43 4.66 10.13 -4.53
CA LEU A 43 5.01 11.29 -3.73
C LEU A 43 6.26 12.02 -4.25
N ASP A 44 7.26 11.28 -4.73
CA ASP A 44 8.49 11.83 -5.31
C ASP A 44 8.27 12.44 -6.71
N SER A 45 7.15 12.11 -7.37
CA SER A 45 6.84 12.57 -8.73
C SER A 45 6.06 13.87 -8.80
N VAL A 46 5.50 14.34 -7.67
CA VAL A 46 4.76 15.59 -7.58
C VAL A 46 5.66 16.70 -7.03
N GLU A 47 5.39 17.95 -7.43
CA GLU A 47 6.11 19.09 -6.89
C GLU A 47 5.83 19.24 -5.38
N GLU A 48 6.78 19.79 -4.63
CA GLU A 48 6.73 19.82 -3.15
C GLU A 48 5.44 20.47 -2.60
N ASP A 49 4.95 21.52 -3.28
CA ASP A 49 3.70 22.21 -2.94
C ASP A 49 2.44 21.37 -3.24
N ASP A 50 2.53 20.45 -4.20
CA ASP A 50 1.47 19.56 -4.64
C ASP A 50 1.48 18.20 -3.92
N VAL A 51 2.42 17.95 -2.99
CA VAL A 51 2.46 16.72 -2.16
C VAL A 51 1.32 16.70 -1.15
N ILE A 52 0.84 17.86 -0.69
CA ILE A 52 -0.12 17.97 0.44
C ILE A 52 -1.39 17.11 0.24
N PRO A 53 -2.06 17.13 -0.94
CA PRO A 53 -3.21 16.27 -1.21
C PRO A 53 -2.92 14.76 -1.13
N TYR A 54 -1.68 14.34 -1.36
CA TYR A 54 -1.27 12.92 -1.39
C TYR A 54 -0.83 12.41 -0.01
N GLN A 55 -0.48 13.31 0.92
CA GLN A 55 0.01 12.93 2.24
C GLN A 55 -0.93 12.01 3.03
N PRO A 56 -2.27 12.17 3.00
CA PRO A 56 -3.17 11.27 3.72
C PRO A 56 -3.00 9.81 3.29
N ALA A 57 -2.96 9.57 1.98
CA ALA A 57 -2.74 8.24 1.41
C ALA A 57 -1.36 7.70 1.81
N GLY A 58 -0.30 8.50 1.64
CA GLY A 58 1.07 8.11 1.99
C GLY A 58 1.22 7.75 3.48
N ARG A 59 0.65 8.56 4.37
CA ARG A 59 0.68 8.31 5.82
C ARG A 59 -0.05 7.03 6.20
N LEU A 60 -1.17 6.73 5.56
CA LEU A 60 -1.90 5.49 5.81
C LEU A 60 -1.07 4.26 5.42
N ILE A 61 -0.40 4.29 4.26
CA ILE A 61 0.50 3.21 3.83
C ILE A 61 1.66 3.02 4.82
N GLU A 62 2.30 4.11 5.27
CA GLU A 62 3.37 4.02 6.28
C GLU A 62 2.86 3.50 7.63
N GLN A 63 1.65 3.90 8.04
CA GLN A 63 1.03 3.42 9.26
C GLN A 63 0.84 1.90 9.21
N ILE A 64 0.25 1.37 8.14
CA ILE A 64 0.08 -0.09 7.96
C ILE A 64 1.42 -0.81 8.06
N CYS A 65 2.46 -0.25 7.45
CA CYS A 65 3.81 -0.83 7.49
C CYS A 65 4.35 -0.90 8.93
N GLN A 66 4.24 0.19 9.69
CA GLN A 66 4.86 0.32 11.02
C GLN A 66 4.09 -0.43 12.11
N THR A 67 2.77 -0.55 12.00
CA THR A 67 1.93 -1.19 13.02
C THR A 67 1.63 -2.64 12.67
N GLU A 68 0.99 -2.87 11.53
CA GLU A 68 0.33 -4.15 11.25
C GLU A 68 1.26 -5.14 10.58
N LEU A 69 2.03 -4.70 9.57
CA LEU A 69 3.01 -5.58 8.91
C LEU A 69 4.12 -5.98 9.88
N VAL A 70 4.63 -5.04 10.68
CA VAL A 70 5.64 -5.34 11.70
C VAL A 70 5.10 -6.30 12.76
N ALA A 71 3.87 -6.12 13.24
CA ALA A 71 3.26 -7.05 14.20
C ALA A 71 3.06 -8.45 13.58
N TYR A 72 2.60 -8.52 12.33
CA TYR A 72 2.45 -9.77 11.59
C TYR A 72 3.79 -10.52 11.44
N LEU A 73 4.85 -9.83 11.03
CA LEU A 73 6.20 -10.42 10.89
C LEU A 73 6.80 -10.85 12.24
N ARG A 74 6.39 -10.23 13.35
CA ARG A 74 6.75 -10.64 14.70
C ARG A 74 5.96 -11.85 15.21
N GLY A 75 5.07 -12.41 14.40
CA GLY A 75 4.31 -13.63 14.70
C GLY A 75 2.88 -13.39 15.16
N ASP A 76 2.43 -12.14 15.27
CA ASP A 76 1.03 -11.83 15.55
C ASP A 76 0.20 -11.95 14.27
N ARG A 77 -0.23 -13.18 13.97
CA ARG A 77 -1.09 -13.48 12.82
C ARG A 77 -2.47 -12.81 12.90
N SER A 78 -2.86 -12.27 14.05
CA SER A 78 -4.13 -11.54 14.22
C SER A 78 -4.01 -10.05 13.86
N ALA A 79 -2.78 -9.51 13.84
CA ALA A 79 -2.53 -8.10 13.56
C ALA A 79 -2.88 -7.70 12.12
N LEU A 80 -2.72 -8.62 11.16
CA LEU A 80 -2.95 -8.36 9.75
C LEU A 80 -3.66 -9.54 9.09
N SER A 81 -4.98 -9.45 8.95
CA SER A 81 -5.70 -10.30 8.00
C SER A 81 -5.53 -9.72 6.59
N LEU A 82 -5.46 -10.58 5.58
CA LEU A 82 -5.39 -10.14 4.18
C LEU A 82 -6.60 -9.26 3.81
N SER A 83 -7.80 -9.57 4.31
CA SER A 83 -8.99 -8.71 4.13
C SER A 83 -8.79 -7.30 4.65
N ARG A 84 -8.31 -7.14 5.89
CA ARG A 84 -8.07 -5.84 6.52
C ARG A 84 -6.97 -5.07 5.80
N LEU A 85 -5.93 -5.76 5.31
CA LEU A 85 -4.89 -5.15 4.50
C LEU A 85 -5.47 -4.57 3.21
N ARG A 86 -6.28 -5.37 2.48
CA ARG A 86 -6.94 -4.94 1.24
C ARG A 86 -7.80 -3.71 1.46
N ASP A 87 -8.62 -3.71 2.52
CA ASP A 87 -9.51 -2.58 2.83
C ASP A 87 -8.73 -1.28 3.02
N LYS A 88 -7.61 -1.34 3.75
CA LYS A 88 -6.79 -0.16 4.04
C LYS A 88 -5.97 0.33 2.86
N VAL A 89 -5.41 -0.56 2.03
CA VAL A 89 -4.71 -0.10 0.83
C VAL A 89 -5.68 0.49 -0.21
N GLN A 90 -6.92 -0.02 -0.27
CA GLN A 90 -7.98 0.60 -1.07
C GLN A 90 -8.46 1.92 -0.49
N GLU A 91 -8.46 2.08 0.83
CA GLU A 91 -8.73 3.36 1.47
C GLU A 91 -7.65 4.38 1.10
N ALA A 92 -6.37 4.00 1.14
CA ALA A 92 -5.28 4.86 0.68
C ALA A 92 -5.45 5.27 -0.80
N GLU A 93 -5.86 4.34 -1.66
CA GLU A 93 -6.18 4.62 -3.06
C GLU A 93 -7.31 5.64 -3.22
N ARG A 94 -8.36 5.56 -2.40
CA ARG A 94 -9.48 6.52 -2.42
C ARG A 94 -9.13 7.90 -1.88
N LEU A 95 -8.04 8.03 -1.13
CA LEU A 95 -7.55 9.30 -0.58
C LEU A 95 -6.70 10.09 -1.57
N LEU A 96 -6.34 9.50 -2.72
CA LEU A 96 -5.64 10.22 -3.78
C LEU A 96 -6.57 11.25 -4.46
N PRO A 97 -6.04 12.42 -4.87
CA PRO A 97 -6.80 13.45 -5.58
C PRO A 97 -7.24 13.05 -6.99
#